data_AF-A0A7W0JU13-F1
#
_entry.id   AF-A0A7W0JU13-F1
#
_cell.length_a   1.000
_cell.length_b   1.000
_cell.length_c   1.000
_cell.angle_alpha   90.00
_cell.angle_beta   90.00
_cell.angle_gamma   90.00
#
_symmetry.space_group_name_H-M   'P 1'
#
loop_
_entity.id
_entity.type
_entity.pdbx_description
1 polymer ?
#
loop_
_entity_poly.entity_id
_entity_poly.type
_entity_poly.pdbx_seq_one_letter_code
_entity_poly.pdbx_strand_id
1 'polypeptide(L)'
;MNSVRRNVAAKALDFGAPVVNWARKSALWPMTFGLACCAIEMIATGAGRFDIDRFGAGVFRPSPRQSDLIIIAGTVTLKMGPV
;
A
#
# COMPACT_ATOMS: atom_id res chain seq x y z
N MET A 1 -36.65 19.56 -5.32
CA MET A 1 -36.27 19.42 -3.90
C MET A 1 -35.45 18.14 -3.58
N ASN A 2 -34.59 17.65 -4.50
CA ASN A 2 -33.83 16.38 -4.35
C ASN A 2 -32.30 16.52 -4.58
N SER A 3 -31.78 17.73 -4.83
CA SER A 3 -30.34 17.99 -5.00
C SER A 3 -29.68 18.47 -3.70
N VAL A 4 -30.37 19.28 -2.89
CA VAL A 4 -29.86 19.81 -1.62
C VAL A 4 -29.64 18.70 -0.58
N ARG A 5 -30.54 17.71 -0.48
CA ARG A 5 -30.36 16.53 0.39
C ARG A 5 -29.17 15.65 -0.04
N ARG A 6 -28.91 15.51 -1.35
CA ARG A 6 -27.73 14.80 -1.86
C ARG A 6 -26.43 15.51 -1.49
N ASN A 7 -26.38 16.84 -1.54
CA ASN A 7 -25.19 17.61 -1.19
C ASN A 7 -24.89 17.62 0.31
N VAL A 8 -25.91 17.58 1.18
CA VAL A 8 -25.73 17.49 2.63
C VAL A 8 -25.30 16.08 3.06
N ALA A 9 -25.90 15.03 2.47
CA ALA A 9 -25.46 13.66 2.70
C ALA A 9 -24.07 13.37 2.11
N ALA A 10 -23.76 13.91 0.93
CA ALA A 10 -22.42 13.83 0.33
C ALA A 10 -21.38 14.55 1.20
N LYS A 11 -21.66 15.76 1.72
CA LYS A 11 -20.77 16.44 2.67
C LYS A 11 -20.55 15.70 3.98
N ALA A 12 -21.53 14.95 4.46
CA ALA A 12 -21.40 14.11 5.65
C ALA A 12 -20.52 12.86 5.38
N LEU A 13 -20.62 12.25 4.19
CA LEU A 13 -19.72 11.20 3.71
C LEU A 13 -18.29 11.73 3.46
N ASP A 14 -18.17 12.97 2.97
CA ASP A 14 -16.90 13.64 2.71
C ASP A 14 -16.11 13.99 3.99
N PHE A 15 -16.73 14.01 5.18
CA PHE A 15 -15.99 14.21 6.43
C PHE A 15 -15.20 12.96 6.83
N GLY A 16 -15.74 11.76 6.56
CA GLY A 16 -15.08 10.49 6.87
C GLY A 16 -14.03 10.07 5.85
N ALA A 17 -14.22 10.39 4.57
CA ALA A 17 -13.31 9.99 3.49
C ALA A 17 -11.83 10.47 3.69
N PRO A 18 -11.55 11.70 4.14
CA PRO A 18 -10.20 12.17 4.43
C PRO A 18 -9.51 11.34 5.53
N VAL A 19 -10.25 10.98 6.58
CA VAL A 19 -9.73 10.18 7.70
C VAL A 19 -9.43 8.75 7.24
N VAL A 20 -10.31 8.14 6.45
CA VAL A 20 -10.09 6.80 5.88
C VAL A 20 -8.91 6.78 4.92
N ASN A 21 -8.75 7.81 4.08
CA ASN A 21 -7.62 7.91 3.16
C ASN A 21 -6.30 8.17 3.91
N TRP A 22 -6.34 8.95 4.98
CA TRP A 22 -5.19 9.10 5.88
C TRP A 22 -4.81 7.75 6.49
N ALA A 23 -5.76 6.99 7.02
CA ALA A 23 -5.51 5.68 7.61
C ALA A 23 -4.84 4.71 6.61
N ARG A 24 -5.35 4.63 5.36
CA ARG A 24 -4.77 3.80 4.29
C ARG A 24 -3.37 4.23 3.89
N LYS A 25 -3.07 5.53 3.90
CA LYS A 25 -1.74 6.05 3.57
C LYS A 25 -0.74 5.86 4.71
N SER A 26 -1.22 5.94 5.96
CA SER A 26 -0.38 5.90 7.16
C SER A 26 0.05 4.50 7.59
N ALA A 27 -0.60 3.45 7.06
CA ALA A 27 -0.33 2.06 7.40
C ALA A 27 -0.43 1.22 6.13
N LEU A 28 0.67 1.16 5.39
CA LEU A 28 0.81 0.32 4.21
C LEU A 28 1.50 -0.97 4.63
N TRP A 29 1.01 -2.14 4.25
CA TRP A 29 1.63 -3.44 4.52
C TRP A 29 2.12 -4.05 3.20
N PRO A 30 3.39 -3.79 2.82
CA PRO A 30 3.92 -4.30 1.57
C PRO A 30 4.06 -5.82 1.59
N MET A 31 3.80 -6.43 0.45
CA MET A 31 4.15 -7.82 0.19
C MET A 31 5.65 -7.96 -0.05
N THR A 32 6.28 -8.99 0.54
CA THR A 32 7.65 -9.39 0.19
C THR A 32 7.71 -10.02 -1.20
N PHE A 33 7.75 -9.19 -2.25
CA PHE A 33 7.74 -9.64 -3.63
C PHE A 33 9.01 -9.22 -4.39
N GLY A 34 10.13 -9.84 -4.01
CA GLY A 34 11.43 -9.66 -4.65
C GLY A 34 11.66 -10.70 -5.75
N LEU A 35 11.90 -10.25 -6.99
CA LEU A 35 12.05 -11.14 -8.16
C LEU A 35 13.48 -11.20 -8.70
N ALA A 36 14.23 -10.10 -8.60
CA ALA A 36 15.58 -9.99 -9.15
C ALA A 36 16.41 -9.01 -8.30
N CYS A 37 17.33 -8.28 -8.94
CA CYS A 37 18.24 -7.35 -8.26
C CYS A 37 17.54 -6.24 -7.47
N CYS A 38 16.36 -5.76 -7.87
CA CYS A 38 15.65 -4.72 -7.08
C CYS A 38 15.18 -5.22 -5.70
N ALA A 39 15.21 -6.54 -5.44
CA ALA A 39 14.89 -7.09 -4.13
C ALA A 39 15.90 -6.63 -3.06
N ILE A 40 17.19 -6.49 -3.40
CA ILE A 40 18.20 -6.03 -2.42
C ILE A 40 18.02 -4.55 -2.06
N GLU A 41 17.51 -3.75 -3.00
CA GLU A 41 17.17 -2.34 -2.77
C GLU A 41 15.94 -2.23 -1.84
N MET A 42 14.95 -3.12 -2.03
CA MET A 42 13.81 -3.23 -1.11
C MET A 42 14.28 -3.62 0.31
N ILE A 43 15.18 -4.59 0.45
CA ILE A 43 15.72 -5.01 1.76
C ILE A 43 16.51 -3.86 2.40
N ALA A 44 17.32 -3.12 1.64
CA ALA A 44 18.03 -1.95 2.13
C ALA A 44 17.08 -0.84 2.60
N THR A 45 15.90 -0.74 1.98
CA THR A 45 14.79 0.16 2.37
C THR A 45 14.00 -0.36 3.58
N GLY A 46 14.24 -1.59 4.03
CA GLY A 46 13.77 -2.10 5.32
C GLY A 46 14.84 -2.04 6.43
N ALA A 47 16.07 -1.66 6.09
CA ALA A 47 17.19 -1.66 7.02
C ALA A 47 17.32 -0.31 7.75
N GLY A 48 18.09 -0.26 8.84
CA GLY A 48 18.15 0.92 9.71
C GLY A 48 18.59 2.24 9.05
N ARG A 49 19.31 2.21 7.92
CA ARG A 49 19.70 3.44 7.19
C ARG A 49 18.50 4.10 6.52
N PHE A 50 17.64 3.30 5.92
CA PHE A 50 16.42 3.73 5.25
C PHE A 50 15.28 2.93 5.85
N ASP A 51 14.82 3.33 7.02
CA ASP A 51 13.73 2.66 7.72
C ASP A 51 12.36 3.05 7.12
N ILE A 52 11.74 2.13 6.38
CA ILE A 52 10.40 2.30 5.83
C ILE A 52 9.28 2.24 6.90
N ASP A 53 9.57 1.73 8.09
CA ASP A 53 8.60 1.66 9.19
C ASP A 53 8.17 3.03 9.69
N ARG A 54 9.01 4.05 9.50
CA ARG A 54 8.67 5.46 9.78
C ARG A 54 7.42 5.95 9.01
N PHE A 55 7.11 5.33 7.88
CA PHE A 55 5.94 5.63 7.05
C PHE A 55 4.77 4.66 7.29
N GLY A 56 4.89 3.78 8.31
CA GLY A 56 3.93 2.73 8.62
C GLY A 56 4.00 1.54 7.67
N ALA A 57 5.14 1.34 6.99
CA ALA A 57 5.37 0.31 5.98
C ALA A 57 6.46 -0.72 6.31
N GLY A 58 6.88 -0.82 7.57
CA GLY A 58 7.89 -1.79 8.00
C GLY A 58 7.39 -3.22 8.13
N VAL A 59 6.07 -3.41 8.19
CA VAL A 59 5.46 -4.74 8.32
C VAL A 59 5.32 -5.39 6.93
N PHE A 60 6.41 -6.00 6.49
CA PHE A 60 6.40 -6.83 5.30
C PHE A 60 5.61 -8.12 5.56
N ARG A 61 4.49 -8.31 4.86
CA ARG A 61 3.65 -9.50 4.97
C ARG A 61 3.95 -10.47 3.81
N PRO A 62 4.33 -11.72 4.08
CA PRO A 62 4.63 -12.69 3.02
C PRO A 62 3.37 -13.25 2.33
N SER A 63 2.18 -12.92 2.81
CA SER A 63 0.92 -13.44 2.28
C SER A 63 0.11 -12.36 1.55
N PRO A 64 -0.39 -12.62 0.32
CA PRO A 64 -1.21 -11.68 -0.45
C PRO A 64 -2.52 -11.29 0.22
N ARG A 65 -3.06 -12.14 1.10
CA ARG A 65 -4.33 -11.88 1.78
C ARG A 65 -4.20 -10.87 2.92
N GLN A 66 -3.00 -10.65 3.43
CA GLN A 66 -2.74 -9.73 4.53
C GLN A 66 -2.11 -8.42 4.05
N SER A 67 -1.41 -8.43 2.92
CA SER A 67 -0.81 -7.23 2.32
C SER A 67 -1.85 -6.38 1.59
N ASP A 68 -1.66 -5.07 1.59
CA ASP A 68 -2.47 -4.09 0.84
C ASP A 68 -1.71 -3.47 -0.35
N LEU A 69 -0.39 -3.62 -0.38
CA LEU A 69 0.51 -3.11 -1.41
C LEU A 69 1.43 -4.22 -1.92
N ILE A 70 1.61 -4.31 -3.24
CA ILE A 70 2.62 -5.17 -3.87
C ILE A 70 3.63 -4.31 -4.62
N ILE A 71 4.92 -4.53 -4.33
CA ILE A 71 6.03 -3.86 -5.02
C ILE A 71 6.71 -4.91 -5.90
N ILE A 72 6.61 -4.74 -7.22
CA ILE A 72 7.27 -5.64 -8.17
C ILE A 72 8.75 -5.27 -8.27
N ALA A 73 9.56 -5.85 -7.38
CA ALA A 73 10.99 -5.56 -7.30
C ALA A 73 11.82 -6.55 -8.11
N GLY A 74 11.76 -6.37 -9.43
CA GLY A 74 12.59 -7.07 -10.39
C GLY A 74 11.86 -7.38 -11.68
N THR A 75 12.58 -8.02 -12.60
CA THR A 75 12.05 -8.38 -13.92
C THR A 75 10.99 -9.49 -13.80
N VAL A 76 9.84 -9.30 -14.42
CA VAL A 76 8.80 -10.33 -14.58
C VAL A 76 9.08 -11.14 -15.84
N THR A 77 9.37 -12.43 -15.70
CA THR A 77 9.55 -13.34 -16.83
C THR A 77 8.20 -13.87 -17.33
N LEU A 78 8.15 -14.42 -18.55
CA LEU A 78 6.92 -15.02 -19.11
C LEU A 78 6.32 -16.09 -18.19
N LYS A 79 7.16 -16.84 -17.46
CA LYS A 79 6.72 -17.85 -16.49
C LYS A 79 6.09 -17.23 -15.23
N MET A 80 6.52 -16.03 -14.85
CA MET A 80 6.04 -15.33 -13.66
C MET A 80 4.77 -14.50 -13.93
N GLY A 81 4.45 -14.17 -15.19
CA GLY A 81 3.26 -13.39 -15.54
C GLY A 81 1.90 -13.95 -15.08
N PRO A 82 1.64 -15.27 -15.11
CA PRO A 82 0.35 -15.84 -14.68
C PRO A 82 0.28 -16.17 -13.18
N VAL A 83 1.36 -15.92 -12.42
CA VAL A 83 1.48 -16.21 -10.98
C VAL A 83 0.91 -15.06 -10.16
#